data_AF-A0A8T5L220-F1
#
_entry.id   AF-A0A8T5L220-F1
#
_cell.length_a   1.000
_cell.length_b   1.000
_cell.length_c   1.000
_cell.angle_alpha   90.00
_cell.angle_beta   90.00
_cell.angle_gamma   90.00
#
_symmetry.space_group_name_H-M   'P 1'
#
loop_
_entity.id
_entity.type
_entity.pdbx_description
1 polymer ?
#
loop_
_entity_poly.entity_id
_entity_poly.type
_entity_poly.pdbx_seq_one_letter_code
_entity_poly.pdbx_strand_id
1 'polypeptide(L)'
;MSNKSNRQIGDGNTNIQIETFQEDLGIIAEIYKSVLESPKQSLTMKKDHNFVAINKKIEFNISDPEERKRIKKLFEDIYDKINVIEKTFSELDPSQQRTITIDVGEQYQKFIKKNNSDMMQTLEDLFNHYTPKTKSKNPEYNLLARAFVLFFFDDCTIGRKE
;
A
#
# COMPACT_ATOMS: atom_id res chain seq x y z
N MET A 1 -28.72 -38.19 -31.30
CA MET A 1 -27.43 -38.89 -31.17
C MET A 1 -26.31 -37.87 -31.28
N SER A 2 -25.34 -38.00 -30.37
CA SER A 2 -24.23 -37.10 -30.09
C SER A 2 -23.11 -37.10 -31.13
N ASN A 3 -22.37 -35.99 -31.21
CA ASN A 3 -20.90 -35.81 -31.05
C ASN A 3 -20.38 -34.67 -31.95
N LYS A 4 -19.93 -33.54 -31.38
CA LYS A 4 -18.61 -33.25 -30.76
C LYS A 4 -17.45 -33.19 -31.76
N SER A 5 -16.93 -31.98 -32.00
CA SER A 5 -15.52 -31.58 -31.81
C SER A 5 -15.26 -30.22 -32.47
N ASN A 6 -14.28 -29.38 -32.10
CA ASN A 6 -13.58 -29.02 -30.86
C ASN A 6 -12.63 -27.89 -31.28
N ARG A 7 -12.51 -26.83 -30.48
CA ARG A 7 -11.38 -25.87 -30.35
C ARG A 7 -10.83 -25.15 -31.60
N GLN A 8 -10.78 -23.82 -31.50
CA GLN A 8 -9.58 -23.15 -30.99
C GLN A 8 -9.97 -21.84 -30.27
N ILE A 9 -9.62 -21.78 -28.99
CA ILE A 9 -9.60 -20.58 -28.16
C ILE A 9 -8.31 -19.87 -28.55
N GLY A 10 -8.42 -18.67 -29.12
CA GLY A 10 -7.28 -17.80 -29.32
C GLY A 10 -6.88 -17.20 -27.97
N ASP A 11 -5.78 -17.71 -27.41
CA ASP A 11 -5.01 -17.07 -26.36
C ASP A 11 -4.57 -15.67 -26.83
N GLY A 12 -5.27 -14.65 -26.36
CA GLY A 12 -4.91 -13.24 -26.53
C GLY A 12 -4.23 -12.74 -25.27
N ASN A 13 -2.90 -12.85 -25.26
CA ASN A 13 -1.96 -12.37 -24.23
C ASN A 13 -2.40 -11.10 -23.48
N THR A 14 -2.58 -11.26 -22.18
CA THR A 14 -2.78 -10.19 -21.18
C THR A 14 -1.49 -9.39 -20.96
N ASN A 15 -0.98 -8.69 -21.98
CA ASN A 15 0.28 -7.92 -21.85
C ASN A 15 0.09 -6.40 -21.77
N ILE A 16 -1.15 -5.89 -21.78
CA ILE A 16 -1.42 -4.45 -21.89
C ILE A 16 -1.51 -3.76 -20.50
N GLN A 17 -1.62 -4.52 -19.40
CA GLN A 17 -1.85 -3.94 -18.07
C GLN A 17 -0.58 -3.61 -17.27
N ILE A 18 0.58 -4.12 -17.68
CA ILE A 18 1.84 -3.99 -16.90
C ILE A 18 2.59 -2.71 -17.29
N GLU A 19 2.64 -2.37 -18.58
CA GLU A 19 3.37 -1.19 -19.07
C GLU A 19 2.76 0.13 -18.57
N THR A 20 1.44 0.28 -18.69
CA THR A 20 0.72 1.48 -18.19
C THR A 20 0.77 1.62 -16.66
N PHE A 21 0.95 0.50 -15.95
CA PHE A 21 1.08 0.49 -14.49
C PHE A 21 2.47 0.93 -14.02
N GLN A 22 3.53 0.57 -14.77
CA GLN A 22 4.88 1.06 -14.52
C GLN A 22 5.03 2.55 -14.83
N GLU A 23 4.33 3.06 -15.84
CA GLU A 23 4.31 4.50 -16.15
C GLU A 23 3.67 5.36 -15.05
N ASP A 24 2.62 4.86 -14.38
CA ASP A 24 1.89 5.61 -13.35
C ASP A 24 2.69 5.75 -12.03
N LEU A 25 3.53 4.78 -11.67
CA LEU A 25 4.14 4.67 -10.32
C LEU A 25 5.63 4.28 -10.27
N GLY A 26 6.28 3.99 -11.40
CA GLY A 26 7.71 3.66 -11.45
C GLY A 26 8.09 2.50 -10.52
N ILE A 27 9.07 2.71 -9.64
CA ILE A 27 9.58 1.69 -8.70
C ILE A 27 8.48 1.19 -7.73
N ILE A 28 7.50 2.02 -7.39
CA ILE A 28 6.38 1.61 -6.53
C ILE A 28 5.52 0.54 -7.21
N ALA A 29 5.47 0.54 -8.55
CA ALA A 29 4.80 -0.51 -9.32
C ALA A 29 5.48 -1.88 -9.11
N GLU A 30 6.80 -1.91 -8.97
CA GLU A 30 7.57 -3.14 -8.71
C GLU A 30 7.29 -3.69 -7.30
N ILE A 31 7.18 -2.80 -6.30
CA ILE A 31 6.77 -3.17 -4.94
C ILE A 31 5.38 -3.82 -4.97
N TYR A 32 4.42 -3.20 -5.66
CA TYR A 32 3.05 -3.71 -5.74
C TYR A 32 2.97 -5.03 -6.48
N LYS A 33 3.75 -5.18 -7.55
CA LYS A 33 3.87 -6.45 -8.27
C LYS A 33 4.38 -7.56 -7.35
N SER A 34 5.40 -7.30 -6.54
CA SER A 34 5.89 -8.26 -5.54
C SER A 34 4.80 -8.69 -4.56
N VAL A 35 3.96 -7.76 -4.09
CA VAL A 35 2.83 -8.10 -3.19
C VAL A 35 1.76 -8.95 -3.89
N LEU A 36 1.42 -8.64 -5.15
CA LEU A 36 0.43 -9.38 -5.93
C LEU A 36 0.91 -10.79 -6.32
N GLU A 37 2.20 -10.94 -6.61
CA GLU A 37 2.82 -12.21 -6.97
C GLU A 37 3.20 -13.04 -5.75
N SER A 38 3.24 -12.43 -4.56
CA SER A 38 3.42 -13.17 -3.32
C SER A 38 2.27 -14.17 -3.15
N PRO A 39 2.56 -15.46 -2.86
CA PRO A 39 1.51 -16.42 -2.62
C PRO A 39 0.63 -15.87 -1.49
N LYS A 40 -0.70 -15.91 -1.67
CA LYS A 40 -1.67 -15.57 -0.61
C LYS A 40 -1.40 -16.50 0.57
N GLN A 41 -0.48 -16.12 1.43
CA GLN A 41 -0.34 -16.77 2.71
C GLN A 41 -1.67 -16.48 3.41
N SER A 42 -2.42 -17.55 3.64
CA SER A 42 -3.58 -17.52 4.53
C SER A 42 -3.04 -17.15 5.90
N LEU A 43 -3.04 -15.86 6.18
CA LEU A 43 -2.39 -15.31 7.33
C LEU A 43 -3.44 -15.20 8.44
N THR A 44 -3.65 -16.33 9.11
CA THR A 44 -3.64 -16.27 10.58
C THR A 44 -2.21 -15.95 11.02
N MET A 45 -1.73 -14.74 10.69
CA MET A 45 -0.45 -14.27 11.22
C MET A 45 -0.68 -13.94 12.68
N LYS A 46 0.09 -14.56 13.57
CA LYS A 46 0.07 -14.21 14.99
C LYS A 46 0.46 -12.74 15.09
N LYS A 47 -0.39 -11.93 15.72
CA LYS A 47 -0.08 -10.56 16.17
C LYS A 47 1.28 -10.61 16.90
N ASP A 48 2.34 -10.27 16.20
CA ASP A 48 3.71 -10.34 16.71
C ASP A 48 4.08 -9.02 17.39
N HIS A 49 5.33 -8.90 17.83
CA HIS A 49 5.82 -7.69 18.51
C HIS A 49 5.75 -6.44 17.61
N ASN A 50 5.83 -6.59 16.28
CA ASN A 50 5.76 -5.49 15.32
C ASN A 50 4.32 -4.96 15.20
N PHE A 51 3.33 -5.86 15.15
CA PHE A 51 1.91 -5.49 15.18
C PHE A 51 1.51 -4.73 16.46
N VAL A 52 2.13 -5.08 17.61
CA VAL A 52 1.89 -4.39 18.89
C VAL A 52 2.55 -3.00 18.91
N ALA A 53 3.71 -2.83 18.28
CA ALA A 53 4.40 -1.54 18.18
C ALA A 53 3.60 -0.54 17.31
N ILE A 54 3.07 -0.99 16.17
CA ILE A 54 2.18 -0.21 15.28
C ILE A 54 0.96 0.31 16.03
N ASN A 55 0.28 -0.55 16.77
CA ASN A 55 -0.90 -0.18 17.56
C ASN A 55 -0.63 0.94 18.56
N LYS A 56 0.55 0.92 19.20
CA LYS A 56 0.97 1.95 20.16
C LYS A 56 1.36 3.27 19.47
N LYS A 57 1.93 3.22 18.26
CA LYS A 57 2.28 4.44 17.49
C LYS A 57 1.03 5.17 16.96
N ILE A 58 0.03 4.42 16.48
CA ILE A 58 -1.28 4.98 16.10
C ILE A 58 -1.93 5.68 17.30
N GLU A 59 -1.84 5.07 18.49
CA GLU A 59 -2.34 5.69 19.72
C GLU A 59 -1.66 7.00 20.09
N PHE A 60 -0.40 7.17 19.70
CA PHE A 60 0.42 8.35 20.03
C PHE A 60 0.17 9.53 19.08
N ASN A 61 -0.05 9.26 17.79
CA ASN A 61 -0.16 10.29 16.76
C ASN A 61 -1.60 10.76 16.50
N ILE A 62 -2.60 10.06 17.04
CA ILE A 62 -4.02 10.30 16.74
C ILE A 62 -4.79 10.45 18.04
N SER A 63 -5.20 11.68 18.32
CA SER A 63 -5.89 12.02 19.57
C SER A 63 -7.32 11.48 19.62
N ASP A 64 -8.01 11.42 18.47
CA ASP A 64 -9.40 10.99 18.41
C ASP A 64 -9.53 9.45 18.58
N PRO A 65 -10.34 8.97 19.56
CA PRO A 65 -10.51 7.53 19.79
C PRO A 65 -11.18 6.76 18.64
N GLU A 66 -12.11 7.38 17.90
CA GLU A 66 -12.82 6.74 16.80
C GLU A 66 -11.93 6.64 15.55
N GLU A 67 -11.14 7.67 15.26
CA GLU A 67 -10.11 7.64 14.23
C GLU A 67 -9.05 6.57 14.52
N ARG A 68 -8.58 6.49 15.78
CA ARG A 68 -7.67 5.42 16.22
C ARG A 68 -8.26 4.04 15.93
N LYS A 69 -9.52 3.82 16.29
CA LYS A 69 -10.20 2.52 16.06
C LYS A 69 -10.28 2.18 14.57
N ARG A 70 -10.58 3.16 13.72
CA ARG A 70 -10.66 2.96 12.25
C ARG A 70 -9.29 2.62 11.65
N ILE A 71 -8.25 3.34 12.03
CA ILE A 71 -6.89 3.10 11.52
C ILE A 71 -6.34 1.77 12.01
N LYS A 72 -6.57 1.41 13.27
CA LYS A 72 -6.18 0.09 13.79
C LYS A 72 -6.82 -1.05 13.01
N LYS A 73 -8.12 -0.93 12.70
CA LYS A 73 -8.82 -1.92 11.88
C LYS A 73 -8.24 -2.00 10.46
N LEU A 74 -7.93 -0.86 9.85
CA LEU A 74 -7.27 -0.82 8.54
C LEU A 74 -5.93 -1.54 8.57
N PHE A 75 -5.12 -1.34 9.61
CA PHE A 75 -3.85 -2.04 9.80
C PHE A 75 -4.04 -3.55 9.98
N GLU A 76 -5.01 -3.98 10.78
CA GLU A 76 -5.34 -5.41 10.93
C GLU A 76 -5.67 -6.07 9.60
N ASP A 77 -6.45 -5.40 8.76
CA ASP A 77 -6.91 -5.95 7.48
C ASP A 77 -5.80 -6.02 6.40
N ILE A 78 -4.68 -5.29 6.58
CA ILE A 78 -3.63 -5.17 5.55
C ILE A 78 -2.22 -5.51 6.05
N TYR A 79 -2.06 -5.94 7.30
CA TYR A 79 -0.76 -6.16 7.94
C TYR A 79 0.15 -7.10 7.13
N ASP A 80 -0.43 -8.15 6.58
CA ASP A 80 0.26 -9.12 5.72
C ASP A 80 0.90 -8.47 4.48
N LYS A 81 0.22 -7.48 3.91
CA LYS A 81 0.71 -6.72 2.75
C LYS A 81 1.84 -5.78 3.17
N ILE A 82 1.76 -5.20 4.37
CA ILE A 82 2.80 -4.34 4.93
C ILE A 82 4.11 -5.13 5.06
N ASN A 83 4.08 -6.36 5.57
CA ASN A 83 5.28 -7.19 5.69
C ASN A 83 5.94 -7.51 4.34
N VAL A 84 5.14 -7.77 3.30
CA VAL A 84 5.68 -8.01 1.95
C VAL A 84 6.26 -6.72 1.36
N ILE A 85 5.62 -5.58 1.62
CA ILE A 85 6.13 -4.26 1.22
C ILE A 85 7.45 -3.97 1.93
N GLU A 86 7.54 -4.15 3.24
CA GLU A 86 8.76 -3.94 4.02
C GLU A 86 9.91 -4.79 3.48
N LYS A 87 9.66 -6.10 3.28
CA LYS A 87 10.66 -6.99 2.70
C LYS A 87 11.11 -6.52 1.33
N THR A 88 10.17 -6.25 0.42
CA THR A 88 10.49 -5.82 -0.95
C THR A 88 11.24 -4.49 -0.94
N PHE A 89 10.83 -3.55 -0.09
CA PHE A 89 11.48 -2.26 0.08
C PHE A 89 12.91 -2.40 0.60
N SER A 90 13.15 -3.30 1.56
CA SER A 90 14.49 -3.56 2.11
C SER A 90 15.47 -4.17 1.09
N GLU A 91 14.94 -4.82 0.05
CA GLU A 91 15.71 -5.43 -1.04
C GLU A 91 16.03 -4.43 -2.17
N LEU A 92 15.41 -3.24 -2.18
CA LEU A 92 15.72 -2.18 -3.15
C LEU A 92 17.11 -1.59 -2.90
N ASP A 93 17.68 -1.00 -3.95
CA ASP A 93 18.93 -0.24 -3.80
C ASP A 93 18.73 0.94 -2.84
N PRO A 94 19.74 1.31 -2.01
CA PRO A 94 19.61 2.41 -1.05
C PRO A 94 19.21 3.75 -1.68
N SER A 95 19.59 3.99 -2.93
CA SER A 95 19.18 5.18 -3.70
C SER A 95 17.67 5.17 -3.98
N GLN A 96 17.10 4.02 -4.36
CA GLN A 96 15.68 3.84 -4.62
C GLN A 96 14.87 3.97 -3.34
N GLN A 97 15.33 3.33 -2.25
CA GLN A 97 14.72 3.46 -0.92
C GLN A 97 14.63 4.93 -0.52
N ARG A 98 15.75 5.66 -0.64
CA ARG A 98 15.80 7.09 -0.31
C ARG A 98 14.87 7.92 -1.18
N THR A 99 14.83 7.68 -2.49
CA THR A 99 13.93 8.39 -3.41
C THR A 99 12.47 8.23 -3.01
N ILE A 100 12.04 7.00 -2.71
CA ILE A 100 10.65 6.73 -2.31
C ILE A 100 10.36 7.36 -0.95
N THR A 101 11.24 7.22 0.05
CA THR A 101 11.04 7.83 1.37
C THR A 101 10.91 9.35 1.29
N ILE A 102 11.72 10.00 0.45
CA ILE A 102 11.61 11.45 0.20
C ILE A 102 10.27 11.79 -0.44
N ASP A 103 9.87 11.09 -1.51
CA ASP A 103 8.60 11.36 -2.19
C ASP A 103 7.40 11.22 -1.23
N VAL A 104 7.31 10.12 -0.48
CA VAL A 104 6.22 9.91 0.49
C VAL A 104 6.21 11.00 1.57
N GLY A 105 7.40 11.39 2.06
CA GLY A 105 7.54 12.49 3.00
C GLY A 105 7.06 13.83 2.44
N GLU A 106 7.42 14.15 1.20
CA GLU A 106 7.01 15.38 0.50
C GLU A 106 5.50 15.41 0.26
N GLN A 107 4.90 14.31 -0.23
CA GLN A 107 3.45 14.23 -0.43
C GLN A 107 2.70 14.35 0.90
N TYR A 108 3.19 13.71 1.97
CA TYR A 108 2.58 13.87 3.29
C TYR A 108 2.60 15.34 3.74
N GLN A 109 3.75 16.00 3.68
CA GLN A 109 3.88 17.39 4.10
C GLN A 109 2.98 18.33 3.29
N LYS A 110 2.79 18.03 2.00
CA LYS A 110 1.87 18.76 1.13
C LYS A 110 0.42 18.56 1.56
N PHE A 111 -0.02 17.32 1.79
CA PHE A 111 -1.40 17.01 2.12
C PHE A 111 -1.78 17.40 3.55
N ILE A 112 -0.89 17.22 4.55
CA ILE A 112 -1.17 17.64 5.93
C ILE A 112 -1.35 19.15 6.05
N LYS A 113 -0.60 19.93 5.25
CA LYS A 113 -0.78 21.40 5.14
C LYS A 113 -2.09 21.75 4.44
N LYS A 114 -2.40 21.09 3.32
CA LYS A 114 -3.65 21.28 2.57
C LYS A 114 -4.89 20.99 3.43
N ASN A 115 -4.82 19.97 4.27
CA ASN A 115 -5.95 19.46 5.04
C ASN A 115 -6.01 20.05 6.46
N ASN A 116 -5.32 21.16 6.73
CA ASN A 116 -5.32 21.84 8.04
C ASN A 116 -4.97 20.90 9.21
N SER A 117 -4.00 20.00 9.02
CA SER A 117 -3.60 18.98 9.99
C SER A 117 -4.63 17.88 10.29
N ASP A 118 -5.66 17.72 9.46
CA ASP A 118 -6.54 16.55 9.50
C ASP A 118 -5.80 15.30 8.98
N MET A 119 -5.52 14.37 9.90
CA MET A 119 -4.76 13.16 9.60
C MET A 119 -5.55 12.18 8.73
N MET A 120 -6.85 12.04 8.96
CA MET A 120 -7.69 11.11 8.21
C MET A 120 -7.80 11.55 6.75
N GLN A 121 -8.05 12.84 6.53
CA GLN A 121 -8.13 13.38 5.17
C GLN A 121 -6.76 13.30 4.47
N THR A 122 -5.67 13.49 5.21
CA THR A 122 -4.30 13.35 4.70
C THR A 122 -4.00 11.91 4.27
N LEU A 123 -4.37 10.92 5.08
CA LEU A 123 -4.23 9.51 4.71
C LEU A 123 -5.06 9.16 3.48
N GLU A 124 -6.31 9.64 3.39
CA GLU A 124 -7.14 9.44 2.20
C GLU A 124 -6.51 10.05 0.94
N ASP A 125 -5.99 11.27 1.02
CA ASP A 125 -5.30 11.92 -0.10
C ASP A 125 -4.03 11.14 -0.52
N LEU A 126 -3.27 10.61 0.44
CA LEU A 126 -2.10 9.76 0.17
C LEU A 126 -2.49 8.43 -0.46
N PHE A 127 -3.53 7.76 0.05
CA PHE A 127 -4.04 6.52 -0.53
C PHE A 127 -4.46 6.75 -1.99
N ASN A 128 -5.16 7.85 -2.26
CA ASN A 128 -5.56 8.22 -3.61
C ASN A 128 -4.36 8.55 -4.51
N HIS A 129 -3.33 9.21 -3.96
CA HIS A 129 -2.12 9.57 -4.69
C HIS A 129 -1.34 8.33 -5.17
N TYR A 130 -1.17 7.34 -4.29
CA TYR A 130 -0.44 6.10 -4.60
C TYR A 130 -1.31 5.00 -5.21
N THR A 131 -2.59 5.27 -5.45
CA THR A 131 -3.44 4.38 -6.24
C THR A 131 -3.29 4.73 -7.73
N PRO A 132 -2.87 3.80 -8.61
CA PRO A 132 -2.81 4.07 -10.04
C PRO A 132 -4.17 4.50 -10.56
N LYS A 133 -4.23 5.58 -11.35
CA LYS A 133 -5.52 6.13 -11.84
C LYS A 133 -6.31 5.09 -12.62
N THR A 134 -5.61 4.31 -13.44
CA THR A 134 -6.13 3.19 -14.23
C THR A 134 -6.67 2.03 -13.38
N LYS A 135 -6.27 1.95 -12.10
CA LYS A 135 -6.65 0.91 -11.14
C LYS A 135 -7.47 1.44 -9.95
N SER A 136 -7.89 2.70 -9.96
CA SER A 136 -8.65 3.35 -8.87
C SER A 136 -9.92 2.60 -8.44
N LYS A 137 -10.57 1.87 -9.37
CA LYS A 137 -11.75 1.04 -9.08
C LYS A 137 -11.41 -0.39 -8.65
N ASN A 138 -10.15 -0.80 -8.72
CA ASN A 138 -9.73 -2.14 -8.31
C ASN A 138 -9.48 -2.16 -6.79
N PRO A 139 -10.27 -2.93 -6.03
CA PRO A 139 -10.15 -2.98 -4.57
C PRO A 139 -8.79 -3.50 -4.10
N GLU A 140 -8.11 -4.35 -4.89
CA GLU A 140 -6.81 -4.88 -4.52
C GLU A 140 -5.73 -3.80 -4.55
N TYR A 141 -5.73 -2.95 -5.58
CA TYR A 141 -4.80 -1.82 -5.67
C TYR A 141 -5.08 -0.73 -4.62
N ASN A 142 -6.36 -0.52 -4.27
CA ASN A 142 -6.72 0.35 -3.16
C ASN A 142 -6.16 -0.19 -1.82
N LEU A 143 -6.16 -1.51 -1.62
CA LEU A 143 -5.54 -2.13 -0.43
C LEU A 143 -4.01 -2.05 -0.46
N LEU A 144 -3.38 -2.20 -1.63
CA LEU A 144 -1.93 -2.03 -1.79
C LEU A 144 -1.49 -0.60 -1.48
N ALA A 145 -2.19 0.40 -2.00
CA ALA A 145 -1.91 1.80 -1.71
C ALA A 145 -2.03 2.12 -0.22
N ARG A 146 -3.05 1.57 0.45
CA ARG A 146 -3.19 1.68 1.90
C ARG A 146 -2.03 1.04 2.64
N ALA A 147 -1.67 -0.19 2.30
CA ALA A 147 -0.57 -0.90 2.95
C ALA A 147 0.76 -0.17 2.75
N PHE A 148 1.01 0.32 1.54
CA PHE A 148 2.21 1.07 1.18
C PHE A 148 2.32 2.37 1.96
N VAL A 149 1.28 3.20 1.98
CA VAL A 149 1.29 4.44 2.76
C VAL A 149 1.47 4.15 4.24
N LEU A 150 0.75 3.15 4.77
CA LEU A 150 0.80 2.81 6.19
C LEU A 150 2.16 2.24 6.63
N PHE A 151 2.90 1.57 5.74
CA PHE A 151 4.29 1.18 6.00
C PHE A 151 5.19 2.38 6.38
N PHE A 152 5.10 3.49 5.64
CA PHE A 152 5.89 4.71 5.95
C PHE A 152 5.39 5.47 7.18
N PHE A 153 4.14 5.28 7.58
CA PHE A 153 3.61 5.82 8.84
C PHE A 153 4.04 4.99 10.05
N ASP A 154 4.25 3.69 9.89
CA ASP A 154 4.82 2.86 10.94
C ASP A 154 6.28 3.27 11.22
N ASP A 155 7.09 3.55 10.20
CA ASP A 155 8.53 3.75 10.37
C ASP A 155 8.96 5.17 10.89
N CYS A 156 8.07 5.92 11.53
CA CYS A 156 8.39 7.15 12.28
C CYS A 156 9.23 8.23 11.53
N THR A 157 9.15 8.29 10.19
CA THR A 157 9.67 9.40 9.38
C THR A 157 8.63 10.49 9.17
N ILE A 158 7.35 10.15 9.27
CA ILE A 158 6.23 11.03 8.95
C ILE A 158 5.43 11.33 10.23
N GLY A 159 5.55 12.56 10.75
CA GLY A 159 4.78 13.01 11.92
C GLY A 159 5.58 13.62 13.07
N ARG A 160 6.92 13.66 13.01
CA ARG A 160 7.67 14.51 13.96
C ARG A 160 7.39 15.97 13.63
N LYS A 161 6.68 16.66 14.53
CA LYS A 161 6.83 18.10 14.68
C LYS A 161 8.26 18.32 15.18
N GLU A 162 9.08 19.04 14.42
CA GLU A 162 10.25 19.72 14.98
C GLU A 162 9.81 20.73 16.03
#